data_AF-A0A9E2R4A9-F1
#
_entry.id   AF-A0A9E2R4A9-F1
#
_cell.length_a   1.000
_cell.length_b   1.000
_cell.length_c   1.000
_cell.angle_alpha   90.00
_cell.angle_beta   90.00
_cell.angle_gamma   90.00
#
_symmetry.space_group_name_H-M   'P 1'
#
loop_
_entity.id
_entity.type
_entity.pdbx_description
1 polymer ?
#
loop_
_entity_poly.entity_id
_entity_poly.type
_entity_poly.pdbx_seq_one_letter_code
_entity_poly.pdbx_strand_id
1 'polypeptide(L)'
;MRRAAWQPGFTLIELLVVAAIIGLLAALLLPTLSRAKEAARATACLSNLHQIGIALQLYVQDNNNHLPIMRDRPVSTNTLTLTNTLPSPDLVLSNQLGAARVWRCPSDDQQLFELTGSSYAWNSLLNGQDADHLRALGIDFDPHQIPVLFDKESFHRSRGSRRGVNYLYADGHIKNLLVLEGTLAKGP
;
A
#
# COMPACT_ATOMS: atom_id res chain seq x y z
N MET A 1 67.14 29.89 10.12
CA MET A 1 66.91 28.54 10.70
C MET A 1 65.41 28.30 10.80
N ARG A 2 64.82 27.48 9.93
CA ARG A 2 63.39 27.10 10.00
C ARG A 2 63.33 25.70 10.60
N ARG A 3 62.83 25.57 11.84
CA ARG A 3 62.58 24.27 12.46
C ARG A 3 61.34 23.68 11.77
N ALA A 4 61.51 22.54 11.10
CA ALA A 4 60.38 21.77 10.59
C ALA A 4 59.64 21.19 11.81
N ALA A 5 58.45 21.74 12.10
CA ALA A 5 57.56 21.19 13.11
C ALA A 5 56.96 19.89 12.55
N TRP A 6 57.37 18.75 13.09
CA TRP A 6 56.74 17.47 12.78
C TRP A 6 55.32 17.52 13.34
N GLN A 7 54.33 17.46 12.44
CA GLN A 7 52.93 17.32 12.84
C GLN A 7 52.79 15.95 13.53
N PRO A 8 52.21 15.88 14.75
CA PRO A 8 51.95 14.60 15.40
C PRO A 8 51.05 13.75 14.49
N GLY A 9 51.52 12.55 14.16
CA GLY A 9 50.76 11.58 13.37
C GLY A 9 49.66 10.93 14.21
N PHE A 10 48.54 10.61 13.57
CA PHE A 10 47.41 9.94 14.21
C PHE A 10 47.81 8.53 14.68
N THR A 11 47.48 8.17 15.92
CA THR A 11 47.80 6.84 16.46
C THR A 11 46.76 5.81 16.01
N LEU A 12 47.18 4.55 15.90
CA LEU A 12 46.29 3.44 15.57
C LEU A 12 45.15 3.28 16.61
N ILE A 13 45.44 3.58 17.88
CA ILE A 13 44.47 3.51 18.97
C ILE A 13 43.39 4.59 18.82
N GLU A 14 43.76 5.83 18.46
CA GLU A 14 42.79 6.91 18.23
C GLU A 14 41.82 6.56 17.11
N LEU A 15 42.30 5.96 16.02
CA LEU A 15 41.44 5.52 14.90
C LEU A 15 40.46 4.42 15.35
N LEU A 16 40.95 3.48 16.15
CA LEU A 16 40.18 2.33 16.61
C LEU A 16 39.07 2.74 17.59
N VAL A 17 39.37 3.66 18.51
CA VAL A 17 38.36 4.22 19.44
C VAL A 17 37.27 4.97 18.70
N VAL A 18 37.63 5.78 17.70
CA VAL A 18 36.65 6.53 16.89
C VAL A 18 35.74 5.58 16.11
N ALA A 19 36.32 4.57 15.44
CA ALA A 19 35.54 3.57 14.73
C ALA A 19 34.62 2.78 15.68
N ALA A 20 35.08 2.47 16.90
CA ALA A 20 34.26 1.80 17.91
C ALA A 20 33.06 2.65 18.36
N ILE A 21 33.25 3.95 18.59
CA ILE A 21 32.16 4.86 18.96
C ILE A 21 31.16 5.02 17.81
N ILE A 22 31.64 5.21 16.56
CA ILE A 22 30.78 5.30 15.38
C ILE A 22 29.97 4.00 15.20
N GLY A 23 30.61 2.84 15.38
CA GLY A 23 29.95 1.54 15.31
C GLY A 23 28.84 1.39 16.35
N LEU A 24 29.09 1.79 17.59
CA LEU A 24 28.09 1.78 18.66
C LEU A 24 26.89 2.68 18.33
N LEU A 25 27.14 3.92 17.88
CA LEU A 25 26.09 4.86 17.50
C LEU A 25 25.27 4.34 16.31
N ALA A 26 25.95 3.81 15.28
CA ALA A 26 25.29 3.24 14.10
C ALA A 26 24.40 2.05 14.47
N ALA A 27 24.84 1.17 15.37
CA ALA A 27 24.06 0.01 15.82
C ALA A 27 22.72 0.40 16.46
N LEU A 28 22.65 1.55 17.14
CA LEU A 28 21.41 2.08 17.73
C LEU A 28 20.51 2.80 16.69
N LEU A 29 21.11 3.38 15.65
CA LEU A 29 20.39 4.16 14.62
C LEU A 29 19.76 3.29 13.51
N LEU A 30 20.41 2.20 13.10
CA LEU A 30 19.90 1.34 12.03
C LEU A 30 18.49 0.75 12.28
N PRO A 31 18.17 0.17 13.46
CA PRO A 31 16.84 -0.40 13.68
C PRO A 31 15.74 0.66 13.73
N THR A 32 16.04 1.86 14.25
CA THR A 32 15.07 2.96 14.32
C THR A 32 14.81 3.55 12.95
N LEU A 33 15.84 3.76 12.13
CA LEU A 33 15.70 4.23 10.76
C LEU A 33 14.90 3.27 9.88
N SER A 34 15.12 1.96 10.03
CA SER A 34 14.35 0.94 9.31
C SER A 34 12.84 1.04 9.61
N ARG A 35 12.47 1.17 10.89
CA ARG A 35 11.06 1.35 11.30
C ARG A 35 10.47 2.66 10.77
N ALA A 36 11.23 3.76 10.83
CA ALA A 36 10.79 5.05 10.31
C ALA A 36 10.54 5.01 8.79
N LYS A 37 11.44 4.36 8.04
CA LYS A 37 11.29 4.15 6.59
C LYS A 37 10.04 3.35 6.26
N GLU A 38 9.76 2.28 7.00
CA GLU A 38 8.54 1.49 6.77
C GLU A 38 7.28 2.28 7.11
N ALA A 39 7.27 3.04 8.21
CA ALA A 39 6.15 3.93 8.54
C ALA A 39 5.89 4.99 7.46
N ALA A 40 6.95 5.53 6.84
CA ALA A 40 6.82 6.47 5.72
C ALA A 40 6.21 5.81 4.47
N ARG A 41 6.67 4.60 4.11
CA ARG A 41 6.10 3.83 2.99
C ARG A 41 4.63 3.48 3.24
N ALA A 42 4.31 3.03 4.45
CA ALA A 42 2.96 2.83 4.95
C ALA A 42 2.06 4.04 4.75
N THR A 43 2.53 5.22 5.12
CA THR A 43 1.79 6.48 4.98
C THR A 43 1.57 6.82 3.50
N ALA A 44 2.56 6.57 2.64
CA ALA A 44 2.41 6.74 1.21
C ALA A 44 1.37 5.78 0.61
N CYS A 45 1.35 4.49 1.01
CA CYS A 45 0.31 3.55 0.53
C CYS A 45 -1.10 3.98 0.97
N LEU A 46 -1.25 4.54 2.19
CA LEU A 46 -2.53 5.09 2.64
C LEU A 46 -2.95 6.33 1.83
N SER A 47 -2.02 7.24 1.55
CA SER A 47 -2.27 8.42 0.71
C SER A 47 -2.69 8.02 -0.71
N ASN A 48 -2.08 6.97 -1.26
CA ASN A 48 -2.44 6.42 -2.55
C ASN A 48 -3.86 5.85 -2.56
N LEU A 49 -4.21 5.02 -1.56
CA LEU A 49 -5.58 4.50 -1.42
C LEU A 49 -6.61 5.62 -1.26
N HIS A 50 -6.28 6.68 -0.52
CA HIS A 50 -7.17 7.84 -0.37
C HIS A 50 -7.40 8.55 -1.71
N GLN A 51 -6.35 8.76 -2.50
CA GLN A 51 -6.47 9.32 -3.86
C GLN A 51 -7.31 8.42 -4.77
N ILE A 52 -7.13 7.09 -4.70
CA ILE A 52 -7.96 6.13 -5.45
C ILE A 52 -9.42 6.20 -4.99
N GLY A 53 -9.67 6.31 -3.68
CA GLY A 53 -11.03 6.47 -3.14
C GLY A 53 -11.73 7.72 -3.65
N ILE A 54 -11.02 8.85 -3.69
CA ILE A 54 -11.54 10.08 -4.31
C ILE A 54 -11.86 9.85 -5.79
N ALA A 55 -10.93 9.26 -6.55
CA ALA A 55 -11.15 8.98 -7.97
C ALA A 55 -12.33 8.02 -8.21
N LEU A 56 -12.54 7.05 -7.32
CA LEU A 56 -13.70 6.15 -7.36
C LEU A 56 -15.01 6.92 -7.10
N GLN A 57 -15.04 7.81 -6.11
CA GLN A 57 -16.22 8.65 -5.84
C GLN A 57 -16.55 9.57 -7.02
N LEU A 58 -15.54 10.18 -7.64
CA LEU A 58 -15.72 10.97 -8.86
C LEU A 58 -16.27 10.13 -10.01
N TYR A 59 -15.73 8.91 -10.19
CA TYR A 59 -16.26 7.98 -11.19
C TYR A 59 -17.74 7.65 -10.93
N VAL A 60 -18.11 7.32 -9.70
CA VAL A 60 -19.50 6.99 -9.31
C VAL A 60 -20.45 8.15 -9.61
N GLN A 61 -20.04 9.37 -9.29
CA GLN A 61 -20.80 10.59 -9.60
C GLN A 61 -21.02 10.77 -11.11
N ASP A 62 -20.01 10.52 -11.92
CA ASP A 62 -20.08 10.64 -13.38
C ASP A 62 -20.85 9.48 -14.05
N ASN A 63 -21.04 8.35 -13.36
CA ASN A 63 -21.61 7.11 -13.91
C ASN A 63 -22.93 6.71 -13.21
N ASN A 64 -23.81 7.69 -12.96
CA ASN A 64 -25.16 7.47 -12.42
C ASN A 64 -25.18 6.67 -11.10
N ASN A 65 -24.25 6.95 -10.19
CA ASN A 65 -24.12 6.27 -8.89
C ASN A 65 -23.73 4.78 -8.96
N HIS A 66 -23.16 4.31 -10.08
CA HIS A 66 -22.74 2.93 -10.22
C HIS A 66 -21.23 2.76 -10.05
N LEU A 67 -20.83 1.69 -9.38
CA LEU A 67 -19.44 1.26 -9.28
C LEU A 67 -18.90 0.79 -10.62
N PRO A 68 -17.59 1.00 -10.90
CA PRO A 68 -16.97 0.57 -12.14
C PRO A 68 -17.04 -0.94 -12.32
N ILE A 69 -17.17 -1.38 -13.58
CA ILE A 69 -17.05 -2.78 -13.96
C ILE A 69 -15.60 -3.02 -14.40
N MET A 70 -14.79 -3.55 -13.50
CA MET A 70 -13.36 -3.77 -13.72
C MET A 70 -12.86 -5.06 -13.06
N ARG A 71 -11.65 -5.48 -13.43
CA ARG A 71 -11.03 -6.67 -12.85
C ARG A 71 -9.51 -6.51 -12.80
N ASP A 72 -8.91 -7.01 -11.73
CA ASP A 72 -7.45 -7.06 -11.61
C ASP A 72 -6.83 -7.90 -12.72
N ARG A 73 -5.67 -7.45 -13.23
CA ARG A 73 -4.88 -8.27 -14.14
C ARG A 73 -4.33 -9.48 -13.37
N PRO A 74 -4.45 -10.70 -13.91
CA PRO A 74 -3.88 -11.87 -13.27
C PRO A 74 -2.34 -11.80 -13.27
N VAL A 75 -1.71 -12.39 -12.25
CA VAL A 75 -0.24 -12.47 -12.12
C VAL A 75 0.38 -13.45 -13.14
N SER A 76 -0.42 -14.33 -13.76
CA SER A 76 0.02 -15.39 -14.68
C SER A 76 -0.02 -14.96 -16.15
N THR A 77 1.13 -15.05 -16.83
CA THR A 77 1.32 -14.81 -18.26
C THR A 77 0.85 -15.95 -19.17
N ASN A 78 0.34 -17.07 -18.65
CA ASN A 78 -0.03 -18.23 -19.48
C ASN A 78 -1.54 -18.50 -19.56
N THR A 79 -2.36 -17.46 -19.42
CA THR A 79 -3.80 -17.60 -19.60
C THR A 79 -4.10 -17.21 -21.04
N LEU A 80 -4.49 -18.21 -21.86
CA LEU A 80 -5.16 -18.03 -23.14
C LEU A 80 -6.09 -16.82 -22.99
N THR A 81 -5.82 -15.75 -23.74
CA THR A 81 -6.60 -14.52 -23.73
C THR A 81 -8.04 -14.85 -24.11
N LEU A 82 -8.86 -15.14 -23.11
CA LEU A 82 -10.30 -15.06 -23.25
C LEU A 82 -10.58 -13.60 -23.62
N THR A 83 -11.19 -13.38 -24.78
CA THR A 83 -11.50 -12.06 -25.36
C THR A 83 -12.48 -11.22 -24.52
N ASN A 84 -12.75 -11.62 -23.28
CA ASN A 84 -13.72 -11.05 -22.33
C ASN A 84 -13.04 -10.60 -21.02
N THR A 85 -11.78 -10.19 -21.04
CA THR A 85 -11.13 -9.61 -19.87
C THR A 85 -11.64 -8.18 -19.66
N LEU A 86 -12.36 -7.95 -18.55
CA LEU A 86 -12.70 -6.61 -18.10
C LEU A 86 -11.44 -5.73 -17.97
N PRO A 87 -11.55 -4.42 -18.20
CA PRO A 87 -10.42 -3.51 -18.06
C PRO A 87 -9.90 -3.48 -16.61
N SER A 88 -8.62 -3.19 -16.46
CA SER A 88 -7.97 -3.12 -15.15
C SER A 88 -8.26 -1.79 -14.44
N PRO A 89 -8.23 -1.75 -13.08
CA PRO A 89 -8.61 -0.56 -12.33
C PRO A 89 -7.82 0.70 -12.69
N ASP A 90 -6.53 0.54 -13.01
CA ASP A 90 -5.66 1.60 -13.47
C ASP A 90 -6.11 2.23 -14.78
N LEU A 91 -6.70 1.44 -15.68
CA LEU A 91 -7.23 1.92 -16.94
C LEU A 91 -8.59 2.57 -16.77
N VAL A 92 -9.50 1.96 -15.99
CA VAL A 92 -10.87 2.48 -15.80
C VAL A 92 -10.88 3.81 -15.08
N LEU A 93 -10.06 3.97 -14.05
CA LEU A 93 -9.99 5.21 -13.28
C LEU A 93 -8.95 6.20 -13.83
N SER A 94 -8.32 5.92 -14.98
CA SER A 94 -7.25 6.78 -15.54
C SER A 94 -7.69 8.24 -15.79
N ASN A 95 -8.95 8.46 -16.15
CA ASN A 95 -9.50 9.80 -16.36
C ASN A 95 -9.60 10.60 -15.05
N GLN A 96 -9.93 9.93 -13.94
CA GLN A 96 -10.12 10.55 -12.62
C GLN A 96 -8.83 10.55 -11.79
N LEU A 97 -7.90 9.66 -12.12
CA LEU A 97 -6.63 9.46 -11.41
C LEU A 97 -5.46 9.71 -12.36
N GLY A 98 -5.00 10.96 -12.43
CA GLY A 98 -4.01 11.40 -13.41
C GLY A 98 -2.59 10.82 -13.27
N ALA A 99 -2.29 10.03 -12.23
CA ALA A 99 -0.95 9.49 -11.99
C ALA A 99 -0.97 7.96 -11.81
N ALA A 100 -0.47 7.22 -12.81
CA ALA A 100 -0.33 5.76 -12.77
C ALA A 100 0.50 5.26 -11.56
N ARG A 101 1.42 6.10 -11.04
CA ARG A 101 2.24 5.79 -9.85
C ARG A 101 1.42 5.64 -8.57
N VAL A 102 0.21 6.19 -8.51
CA VAL A 102 -0.69 6.06 -7.34
C VAL A 102 -1.07 4.59 -7.13
N TRP A 103 -1.13 3.78 -8.18
CA TRP A 103 -1.42 2.35 -8.10
C TRP A 103 -0.28 1.51 -7.50
N ARG A 104 0.88 2.10 -7.24
CA ARG A 104 2.03 1.41 -6.65
C ARG A 104 2.11 1.67 -5.15
N CYS A 105 2.08 0.62 -4.34
CA CYS A 105 2.45 0.72 -2.93
C CYS A 105 3.99 0.67 -2.79
N PRO A 106 4.66 1.65 -2.14
CA PRO A 106 6.12 1.60 -1.95
C PRO A 106 6.64 0.44 -1.09
N SER A 107 5.75 -0.28 -0.40
CA SER A 107 6.06 -1.52 0.34
C SER A 107 5.81 -2.80 -0.49
N ASP A 108 5.44 -2.68 -1.77
CA ASP A 108 5.34 -3.81 -2.70
C ASP A 108 6.73 -4.39 -2.98
N ASP A 109 7.04 -5.50 -2.32
CA ASP A 109 8.31 -6.24 -2.41
C ASP A 109 8.29 -7.35 -3.46
N GLN A 110 7.09 -7.72 -3.93
CA GLN A 110 6.86 -8.77 -4.93
C GLN A 110 6.74 -8.25 -6.36
N GLN A 111 6.88 -6.93 -6.56
CA GLN A 111 6.76 -6.27 -7.86
C GLN A 111 5.39 -6.52 -8.51
N LEU A 112 4.34 -6.62 -7.70
CA LEU A 112 2.98 -6.89 -8.19
C LEU A 112 2.46 -5.75 -9.06
N PHE A 113 2.83 -4.51 -8.75
CA PHE A 113 2.55 -3.36 -9.60
C PHE A 113 3.10 -3.56 -11.02
N GLU A 114 4.35 -3.97 -11.17
CA GLU A 114 4.98 -4.19 -12.47
C GLU A 114 4.33 -5.36 -13.23
N LEU A 115 3.88 -6.40 -12.52
CA LEU A 115 3.25 -7.58 -13.12
C LEU A 115 1.78 -7.34 -13.51
N THR A 116 1.05 -6.54 -12.73
CA THR A 116 -0.42 -6.45 -12.84
C THR A 116 -0.97 -5.04 -13.05
N GLY A 117 -0.11 -4.02 -13.06
CA GLY A 117 -0.49 -2.61 -13.17
C GLY A 117 -0.94 -1.96 -11.85
N SER A 118 -1.07 -2.73 -10.76
CA SER A 118 -1.53 -2.22 -9.46
C SER A 118 -1.04 -3.09 -8.30
N SER A 119 -0.57 -2.48 -7.22
CA SER A 119 -0.34 -3.16 -5.93
C SER A 119 -1.63 -3.37 -5.14
N TYR A 120 -2.74 -2.77 -5.56
CA TYR A 120 -4.07 -2.87 -4.94
C TYR A 120 -5.00 -3.78 -5.76
N ALA A 121 -5.87 -4.49 -5.07
CA ALA A 121 -6.89 -5.37 -5.63
C ALA A 121 -8.26 -4.71 -5.57
N TRP A 122 -9.06 -4.94 -6.60
CA TRP A 122 -10.46 -4.52 -6.68
C TRP A 122 -11.41 -5.64 -6.26
N ASN A 123 -12.41 -5.30 -5.45
CA ASN A 123 -13.48 -6.22 -5.10
C ASN A 123 -14.48 -6.39 -6.26
N SER A 124 -14.17 -7.30 -7.18
CA SER A 124 -14.99 -7.57 -8.37
C SER A 124 -16.43 -8.04 -8.10
N LEU A 125 -16.77 -8.44 -6.87
CA LEU A 125 -18.15 -8.75 -6.49
C LEU A 125 -19.07 -7.53 -6.58
N LEU A 126 -18.51 -6.33 -6.48
CA LEU A 126 -19.23 -5.05 -6.48
C LEU A 126 -19.35 -4.41 -7.86
N ASN A 127 -18.88 -5.09 -8.91
CA ASN A 127 -18.91 -4.56 -10.28
C ASN A 127 -20.31 -4.13 -10.71
N GLY A 128 -20.46 -2.87 -11.11
CA GLY A 128 -21.71 -2.34 -11.66
C GLY A 128 -22.84 -2.24 -10.66
N GLN A 129 -22.59 -2.40 -9.36
CA GLN A 129 -23.61 -2.20 -8.34
C GLN A 129 -23.80 -0.70 -8.06
N ASP A 130 -24.98 -0.36 -7.56
CA ASP A 130 -25.26 0.98 -7.05
C ASP A 130 -24.42 1.22 -5.78
N ALA A 131 -23.75 2.37 -5.71
CA ALA A 131 -22.82 2.72 -4.63
C ALA A 131 -23.51 2.85 -3.27
N ASP A 132 -24.82 3.15 -3.24
CA ASP A 132 -25.62 3.26 -2.02
C ASP A 132 -26.25 1.91 -1.61
N HIS A 133 -26.32 0.95 -2.53
CA HIS A 133 -26.94 -0.35 -2.31
C HIS A 133 -26.00 -1.49 -2.69
N LEU A 134 -25.04 -1.76 -1.80
CA LEU A 134 -24.01 -2.78 -2.01
C LEU A 134 -24.45 -4.14 -1.49
N ARG A 135 -24.24 -5.17 -2.31
CA ARG A 135 -24.58 -6.55 -2.00
C ARG A 135 -23.44 -7.48 -2.37
N ALA A 136 -23.00 -8.32 -1.44
CA ALA A 136 -21.99 -9.34 -1.72
C ALA A 136 -22.44 -10.69 -1.17
N LEU A 137 -22.24 -11.76 -1.94
CA LEU A 137 -22.62 -13.13 -1.54
C LEU A 137 -24.09 -13.26 -1.08
N GLY A 138 -24.98 -12.45 -1.65
CA GLY A 138 -26.41 -12.45 -1.33
C GLY A 138 -26.80 -11.63 -0.08
N ILE A 139 -25.85 -10.98 0.58
CA ILE A 139 -26.05 -10.16 1.79
C ILE A 139 -25.90 -8.68 1.45
N ASP A 140 -26.80 -7.84 1.93
CA ASP A 140 -26.73 -6.38 1.78
C ASP A 140 -25.78 -5.79 2.83
N PHE A 141 -24.95 -4.83 2.42
CA PHE A 141 -23.93 -4.20 3.26
C PHE A 141 -24.07 -2.69 3.23
N ASP A 142 -23.87 -2.06 4.38
CA ASP A 142 -23.63 -0.61 4.42
C ASP A 142 -22.27 -0.29 3.76
N PRO A 143 -22.12 0.85 3.06
CA PRO A 143 -20.85 1.27 2.45
C PRO A 143 -19.64 1.25 3.38
N HIS A 144 -19.85 1.46 4.68
CA HIS A 144 -18.81 1.44 5.72
C HIS A 144 -18.31 0.03 6.10
N GLN A 145 -18.98 -1.03 5.66
CA GLN A 145 -18.71 -2.41 6.10
C GLN A 145 -18.03 -3.26 5.03
N ILE A 146 -18.10 -2.83 3.77
CA ILE A 146 -17.57 -3.60 2.64
C ILE A 146 -16.35 -2.90 2.01
N PRO A 147 -15.18 -3.58 1.96
CA PRO A 147 -14.03 -3.03 1.27
C PRO A 147 -14.22 -3.11 -0.25
N VAL A 148 -13.93 -1.99 -0.92
CA VAL A 148 -13.94 -1.85 -2.38
C VAL A 148 -12.55 -2.11 -2.98
N LEU A 149 -11.50 -1.66 -2.30
CA LEU A 149 -10.11 -1.97 -2.65
C LEU A 149 -9.31 -2.39 -1.43
N PHE A 150 -8.27 -3.18 -1.65
CA PHE A 150 -7.35 -3.61 -0.60
C PHE A 150 -5.95 -3.88 -1.14
N ASP A 151 -4.93 -3.93 -0.28
CA ASP A 151 -3.59 -4.35 -0.71
C ASP A 151 -3.64 -5.81 -1.23
N LYS A 152 -2.99 -6.10 -2.36
CA LYS A 152 -2.95 -7.46 -2.92
C LYS A 152 -2.29 -8.46 -2.00
N GLU A 153 -1.33 -7.99 -1.22
CA GLU A 153 -0.54 -8.78 -0.28
C GLU A 153 -0.40 -8.05 1.04
N SER A 154 0.04 -8.79 2.06
CA SER A 154 0.37 -8.22 3.36
C SER A 154 1.69 -7.46 3.29
N PHE A 155 1.70 -6.27 2.68
CA PHE A 155 2.90 -5.45 2.48
C PHE A 155 3.43 -4.84 3.79
N HIS A 156 2.57 -4.64 4.78
CA HIS A 156 2.91 -3.94 6.03
C HIS A 156 3.01 -4.88 7.24
N ARG A 157 3.62 -6.07 7.08
CA ARG A 157 3.72 -7.12 8.12
C ARG A 157 4.36 -6.64 9.43
N SER A 158 5.18 -5.59 9.37
CA SER A 158 5.80 -4.94 10.53
C SER A 158 4.79 -4.38 11.54
N ARG A 159 3.55 -4.12 11.12
CA ARG A 159 2.43 -3.69 11.97
C ARG A 159 1.79 -4.83 12.77
N GLY A 160 2.16 -6.09 12.47
CA GLY A 160 1.61 -7.30 13.06
C GLY A 160 0.88 -8.18 12.03
N SER A 161 0.75 -9.47 12.34
CA SER A 161 0.22 -10.49 11.42
C SER A 161 -1.18 -10.16 10.84
N ARG A 162 -2.04 -9.51 11.64
CA ARG A 162 -3.42 -9.13 11.24
C ARG A 162 -3.57 -7.71 10.69
N ARG A 163 -2.48 -6.92 10.62
CA ARG A 163 -2.53 -5.49 10.26
C ARG A 163 -1.68 -5.12 9.05
N GLY A 164 -1.26 -6.13 8.30
CA GLY A 164 -0.36 -5.96 7.16
C GLY A 164 -1.04 -5.55 5.86
N VAL A 165 -2.37 -5.50 5.83
CA VAL A 165 -3.19 -5.13 4.66
C VAL A 165 -4.01 -3.89 4.99
N ASN A 166 -4.05 -2.94 4.06
CA ASN A 166 -4.95 -1.81 4.08
C ASN A 166 -6.22 -2.13 3.28
N TYR A 167 -7.37 -1.68 3.76
CA TYR A 167 -8.69 -1.86 3.16
C TYR A 167 -9.34 -0.49 3.01
N LEU A 168 -9.65 -0.11 1.77
CA LEU A 168 -10.46 1.04 1.41
C LEU A 168 -11.92 0.61 1.32
N TYR A 169 -12.78 1.31 2.05
CA TYR A 169 -14.22 1.07 2.08
C TYR A 169 -14.97 1.99 1.12
N ALA A 170 -16.22 1.65 0.78
CA ALA A 170 -16.99 2.36 -0.23
C ALA A 170 -17.28 3.82 0.14
N ASP A 171 -17.39 4.13 1.42
CA ASP A 171 -17.50 5.51 1.95
C ASP A 171 -16.15 6.28 1.97
N GLY A 172 -15.05 5.64 1.56
CA GLY A 172 -13.74 6.27 1.40
C GLY A 172 -12.82 6.19 2.62
N HIS A 173 -13.28 5.68 3.77
CA HIS A 173 -12.37 5.46 4.90
C HIS A 173 -11.46 4.25 4.67
N ILE A 174 -10.29 4.27 5.30
CA ILE A 174 -9.28 3.22 5.18
C ILE A 174 -9.02 2.61 6.56
N LYS A 175 -9.05 1.27 6.65
CA LYS A 175 -8.65 0.53 7.86
C LYS A 175 -7.52 -0.44 7.54
N ASN A 176 -6.72 -0.73 8.56
CA ASN A 176 -5.68 -1.76 8.52
C ASN A 176 -6.12 -3.06 9.21
N LEU A 177 -7.41 -3.21 9.46
CA LEU A 177 -8.03 -4.39 10.04
C LEU A 177 -9.39 -4.56 9.36
N LEU A 178 -9.66 -5.75 8.86
CA LEU A 178 -10.98 -6.06 8.31
C LEU A 178 -12.03 -5.88 9.41
N VAL A 179 -13.09 -5.13 9.09
CA VAL A 179 -14.23 -4.92 10.00
C VAL A 179 -14.81 -6.24 10.51
N LEU A 180 -14.83 -7.30 9.68
CA LEU A 180 -15.29 -8.65 10.06
C LEU A 180 -14.40 -9.34 11.12
N GLU A 181 -13.12 -8.95 11.24
CA GLU A 181 -12.21 -9.47 12.28
C GLU A 181 -12.21 -8.59 13.54
N GLY A 182 -12.48 -7.29 13.40
CA GLY A 182 -12.59 -6.37 14.54
C GLY A 182 -13.71 -6.72 15.52
N THR A 183 -14.76 -7.38 15.04
CA THR A 183 -15.85 -7.94 15.86
C THR A 183 -15.44 -9.21 16.61
N LEU A 184 -14.53 -10.02 16.07
CA LEU A 184 -14.02 -11.23 16.74
C LEU A 184 -12.90 -10.93 17.75
N ALA A 185 -12.19 -9.81 17.60
CA ALA A 185 -11.17 -9.36 18.55
C ALA A 185 -11.76 -8.70 19.82
N LYS A 186 -13.07 -8.45 19.86
CA LYS A 186 -13.84 -8.01 21.04
C LYS A 186 -14.62 -9.17 21.67
N GLY A 187 -14.00 -10.35 21.79
CA GLY A 187 -14.47 -11.38 22.72
C GLY A 187 -14.13 -10.98 24.17
N PRO A 188 -14.93 -11.42 25.16
CA PRO A 188 -14.98 -10.87 26.53
C PRO A 188 -13.64 -10.84 27.27
#